data_AF-A0A925H8I8-F1
#
_entry.id   AF-A0A925H8I8-F1
#
_cell.length_a   1.000
_cell.length_b   1.000
_cell.length_c   1.000
_cell.angle_alpha   90.00
_cell.angle_beta   90.00
_cell.angle_gamma   90.00
#
_symmetry.space_group_name_H-M   'P 1'
#
loop_
_entity.id
_entity.type
_entity.pdbx_description
1 polymer ?
#
loop_
_entity_poly.entity_id
_entity_poly.type
_entity_poly.pdbx_seq_one_letter_code
_entity_poly.pdbx_strand_id
1 'polypeptide(L)'
;MKLKAIALTVLTAAALVSTGAALPASAQKKATPRPAEQSAPRKVSTRPEEVGKPTAPVQAQTTGAADKPKEDPNATRYVYEFKQPDFFVYFIHIEHDDSGRGLIRFERRSDTEQITDPFELSPAAMWRIRSRLAALKFLDSTENYQGERTYPSQGNTRFTLRQAGRERTAEFNYSQNADAQALADEYRRASEQTLFVFDIKVALESQPLETPKLINRLESLMSRNFLSDKQQLAPLLRELSEDERVPLVGRNQAARLLKKLDKQAQ
;
A
#
# COMPACT_ATOMS: atom_id res chain seq x y z
N MET A 1 13.67 37.80 -39.67
CA MET A 1 14.74 36.98 -40.27
C MET A 1 16.10 37.57 -39.90
N LYS A 2 16.92 36.85 -39.14
CA LYS A 2 18.39 36.92 -39.17
C LYS A 2 18.92 35.74 -38.35
N LEU A 3 19.29 34.68 -39.07
CA LEU A 3 19.99 33.50 -38.58
C LEU A 3 21.36 33.91 -38.03
N LYS A 4 21.75 33.33 -36.90
CA LYS A 4 23.16 33.09 -36.58
C LYS A 4 23.33 31.61 -36.23
N ALA A 5 23.81 30.87 -37.22
CA ALA A 5 24.51 29.61 -37.01
C ALA A 5 25.93 29.91 -36.51
N ILE A 6 26.51 29.06 -35.66
CA ILE A 6 27.97 28.85 -35.55
C ILE A 6 28.25 27.52 -34.83
N ALA A 7 29.06 26.72 -35.53
CA ALA A 7 30.06 25.75 -35.08
C ALA A 7 29.67 24.50 -34.26
N LEU A 8 29.55 23.42 -35.04
CA LEU A 8 29.96 22.06 -34.72
C LEU A 8 31.44 22.00 -34.27
N THR A 9 31.76 21.24 -33.22
CA THR A 9 33.12 20.74 -33.00
C THR A 9 33.05 19.30 -32.49
N VAL A 10 33.63 18.40 -33.28
CA VAL A 10 33.88 16.99 -33.02
C VAL A 10 35.20 16.88 -32.28
N LEU A 11 35.33 16.04 -31.25
CA LEU A 11 36.61 15.43 -30.90
C LEU A 11 36.44 14.05 -30.22
N THR A 12 36.78 13.02 -31.00
CA THR A 12 37.62 11.84 -30.71
C THR A 12 37.46 10.98 -29.45
N ALA A 13 37.48 9.68 -29.74
CA ALA A 13 37.52 8.51 -28.89
C ALA A 13 38.79 8.35 -28.04
N ALA A 14 38.67 7.59 -26.95
CA ALA A 14 39.75 6.77 -26.42
C ALA A 14 39.15 5.49 -25.82
N ALA A 15 39.48 4.35 -26.43
CA ALA A 15 39.27 3.02 -25.89
C ALA A 15 40.35 2.73 -24.84
N LEU A 16 39.97 2.14 -23.71
CA LEU A 16 40.90 1.41 -22.85
C LEU A 16 40.40 -0.03 -22.66
N VAL A 17 41.13 -0.94 -23.30
CA VAL A 17 41.19 -2.36 -22.97
C VAL A 17 41.99 -2.49 -21.68
N SER A 18 41.44 -3.18 -20.69
CA SER A 18 42.26 -3.77 -19.61
C SER A 18 41.84 -5.22 -19.39
N THR A 19 42.86 -6.04 -19.46
CA THR A 19 42.90 -7.50 -19.36
C THR A 19 42.90 -7.97 -17.91
N GLY A 20 42.25 -9.10 -17.67
CA GLY A 20 42.79 -10.16 -16.82
C GLY A 20 42.49 -10.10 -15.32
N ALA A 21 41.76 -11.09 -14.82
CA ALA A 21 42.29 -12.06 -13.85
C ALA A 21 41.18 -13.08 -13.53
N ALA A 22 41.43 -14.33 -13.91
CA ALA A 22 40.67 -15.48 -13.44
C ALA A 22 41.03 -15.75 -11.97
N LEU A 23 40.02 -15.86 -11.11
CA LEU A 23 40.15 -16.41 -9.76
C LEU A 23 39.55 -17.82 -9.74
N PRO A 24 40.28 -18.86 -9.28
CA PRO A 24 39.69 -20.14 -8.94
C PRO A 24 39.19 -20.08 -7.49
N ALA A 25 37.90 -20.30 -7.28
CA ALA A 25 37.31 -20.44 -5.94
C ALA A 25 36.61 -21.80 -5.81
N SER A 26 37.35 -22.76 -5.27
CA SER A 26 37.01 -23.52 -4.07
C SER A 26 35.63 -24.18 -3.96
N ALA A 27 35.67 -25.52 -3.98
CA ALA A 27 35.01 -26.42 -3.04
C ALA A 27 33.46 -26.40 -2.97
N GLN A 28 32.83 -27.17 -3.85
CA GLN A 28 31.49 -27.70 -3.61
C GLN A 28 31.52 -28.69 -2.43
N LYS A 29 30.89 -28.27 -1.32
CA LYS A 29 30.60 -29.12 -0.16
C LYS A 29 29.65 -30.25 -0.57
N LYS A 30 30.08 -31.47 -0.25
CA LYS A 30 29.31 -32.72 -0.28
C LYS A 30 28.03 -32.57 0.54
N ALA A 31 26.88 -32.76 -0.11
CA ALA A 31 25.59 -32.92 0.55
C ALA A 31 25.58 -34.25 1.32
N THR A 32 25.27 -34.20 2.62
CA THR A 32 24.96 -35.37 3.44
C THR A 32 23.44 -35.54 3.45
N PRO A 33 22.88 -36.71 3.09
CA PRO A 33 21.45 -36.94 3.19
C PRO A 33 21.01 -37.04 4.66
N ARG A 34 19.90 -36.36 4.96
CA ARG A 34 19.22 -36.35 6.26
C ARG A 34 18.51 -37.70 6.49
N PRO A 35 18.61 -38.30 7.69
CA PRO A 35 17.89 -39.53 8.03
C PRO A 35 16.37 -39.34 7.97
N ALA A 36 15.68 -40.36 7.46
CA ALA A 36 14.22 -40.45 7.41
C ALA A 36 13.62 -40.37 8.83
N GLU A 37 12.70 -39.42 9.02
CA GLU A 37 11.97 -39.27 10.27
C GLU A 37 10.76 -40.22 10.27
N GLN A 38 10.76 -41.08 11.28
CA GLN A 38 9.77 -42.12 11.54
C GLN A 38 8.36 -41.57 11.68
N SER A 39 7.43 -42.26 11.02
CA SER A 39 5.98 -42.16 11.18
C SER A 39 5.57 -42.36 12.64
N ALA A 40 5.00 -41.33 13.27
CA ALA A 40 4.34 -41.46 14.57
C ALA A 40 2.91 -42.02 14.40
N PRO A 41 2.46 -42.95 15.27
CA PRO A 41 1.15 -43.58 15.17
C PRO A 41 0.01 -42.65 15.61
N ARG A 42 -1.10 -42.74 14.87
CA ARG A 42 -2.40 -42.12 15.13
C ARG A 42 -2.94 -42.53 16.50
N LYS A 43 -3.17 -41.56 17.39
CA LYS A 43 -4.08 -41.75 18.54
C LYS A 43 -5.49 -41.33 18.12
N VAL A 44 -6.33 -42.34 17.98
CA VAL A 44 -7.79 -42.27 17.94
C VAL A 44 -8.26 -41.70 19.28
N SER A 45 -8.98 -40.58 19.25
CA SER A 45 -9.75 -40.11 20.41
C SER A 45 -11.21 -40.33 20.09
N THR A 46 -11.78 -41.32 20.78
CA THR A 46 -13.20 -41.65 20.80
C THR A 46 -13.96 -40.61 21.62
N ARG A 47 -14.93 -39.99 20.95
CA ARG A 47 -15.96 -39.10 21.49
C ARG A 47 -17.08 -39.94 22.12
N PRO A 48 -17.55 -39.64 23.34
CA PRO A 48 -18.89 -40.04 23.77
C PRO A 48 -19.92 -39.06 23.23
N GLU A 49 -20.95 -39.60 22.59
CA GLU A 49 -22.19 -38.90 22.28
C GLU A 49 -22.97 -38.63 23.57
N GLU A 50 -23.49 -37.42 23.73
CA GLU A 50 -24.64 -37.19 24.59
C GLU A 50 -25.65 -36.31 23.83
N VAL A 51 -26.90 -36.77 23.85
CA VAL A 51 -28.02 -36.36 23.01
C VAL A 51 -29.03 -35.56 23.85
N GLY A 52 -29.54 -34.47 23.28
CA GLY A 52 -30.77 -33.76 23.69
C GLY A 52 -30.50 -32.30 24.09
N LYS A 53 -31.27 -31.28 23.73
CA LYS A 53 -32.57 -31.10 23.05
C LYS A 53 -32.59 -29.65 22.47
N PRO A 54 -33.56 -29.29 21.61
CA PRO A 54 -33.47 -28.16 20.68
C PRO A 54 -33.85 -26.82 21.30
N THR A 55 -33.10 -25.77 20.98
CA THR A 55 -33.49 -24.37 21.20
C THR A 55 -33.48 -23.61 19.88
N ALA A 56 -34.55 -22.85 19.68
CA ALA A 56 -34.95 -22.14 18.48
C ALA A 56 -33.89 -21.19 17.89
N PRO A 57 -33.99 -20.85 16.59
CA PRO A 57 -33.07 -19.90 15.96
C PRO A 57 -33.28 -18.50 16.54
N VAL A 58 -32.30 -18.02 17.29
CA VAL A 58 -32.18 -16.60 17.61
C VAL A 58 -31.81 -15.89 16.31
N GLN A 59 -32.79 -15.20 15.76
CA GLN A 59 -32.61 -14.21 14.72
C GLN A 59 -31.59 -13.18 15.22
N ALA A 60 -30.38 -13.23 14.65
CA ALA A 60 -29.43 -12.15 14.80
C ALA A 60 -30.03 -10.93 14.08
N GLN A 61 -30.49 -9.99 14.90
CA GLN A 61 -31.04 -8.71 14.52
C GLN A 61 -30.01 -7.96 13.68
N THR A 62 -30.40 -7.62 12.45
CA THR A 62 -29.78 -6.57 11.64
C THR A 62 -29.96 -5.24 12.36
N THR A 63 -28.98 -4.89 13.20
CA THR A 63 -28.86 -3.55 13.76
C THR A 63 -28.18 -2.63 12.73
N GLY A 64 -28.90 -1.58 12.35
CA GLY A 64 -28.30 -0.31 11.98
C GLY A 64 -27.92 -0.16 10.52
N ALA A 65 -28.91 0.03 9.65
CA ALA A 65 -28.75 0.94 8.53
C ALA A 65 -28.46 2.33 9.13
N ALA A 66 -27.18 2.63 9.37
CA ALA A 66 -26.73 3.97 9.62
C ALA A 66 -27.10 4.81 8.39
N ASP A 67 -27.84 5.89 8.63
CA ASP A 67 -28.17 6.92 7.66
C ASP A 67 -26.93 7.24 6.82
N LYS A 68 -26.92 6.78 5.57
CA LYS A 68 -26.00 7.33 4.58
C LYS A 68 -26.38 8.81 4.47
N PRO A 69 -25.46 9.76 4.74
CA PRO A 69 -25.70 11.15 4.45
C PRO A 69 -26.21 11.23 3.02
N LYS A 70 -27.28 12.00 2.81
CA LYS A 70 -27.87 12.24 1.49
C LYS A 70 -26.82 12.95 0.65
N GLU A 71 -25.97 12.16 0.01
CA GLU A 71 -24.80 12.60 -0.73
C GLU A 71 -25.31 13.38 -1.94
N ASP A 72 -24.84 14.62 -2.11
CA ASP A 72 -25.20 15.40 -3.28
C ASP A 72 -24.74 14.63 -4.52
N PRO A 73 -25.64 14.20 -5.43
CA PRO A 73 -25.27 13.42 -6.60
C PRO A 73 -24.30 14.17 -7.53
N ASN A 74 -24.13 15.48 -7.35
CA ASN A 74 -23.16 16.27 -8.10
C ASN A 74 -21.81 16.43 -7.40
N ALA A 75 -21.65 15.97 -6.17
CA ALA A 75 -20.39 16.06 -5.44
C ALA A 75 -19.30 15.23 -6.15
N THR A 76 -18.08 15.78 -6.20
CA THR A 76 -16.93 15.06 -6.73
C THR A 76 -16.56 13.91 -5.81
N ARG A 77 -16.54 12.69 -6.36
CA ARG A 77 -16.20 11.47 -5.63
C ARG A 77 -15.10 10.70 -6.35
N TYR A 78 -14.10 10.30 -5.58
CA TYR A 78 -12.98 9.48 -6.03
C TYR A 78 -13.11 8.10 -5.41
N VAL A 79 -13.07 7.06 -6.24
CA VAL A 79 -13.11 5.67 -5.79
C VAL A 79 -11.93 4.92 -6.38
N TYR A 80 -11.16 4.27 -5.52
CA TYR A 80 -10.03 3.43 -5.89
C TYR A 80 -10.23 2.03 -5.31
N GLU A 81 -10.06 1.02 -6.16
CA GLU A 81 -10.09 -0.38 -5.79
C GLU A 81 -8.77 -1.04 -6.21
N PHE A 82 -8.25 -1.89 -5.34
CA PHE A 82 -7.11 -2.75 -5.61
C PHE A 82 -7.44 -4.19 -5.23
N LYS A 83 -7.10 -5.14 -6.12
CA LYS A 83 -7.29 -6.58 -5.91
C LYS A 83 -6.04 -7.36 -6.27
N GLN A 84 -5.51 -8.12 -5.32
CA GLN A 84 -4.43 -9.06 -5.54
C GLN A 84 -4.58 -10.28 -4.62
N PRO A 85 -5.14 -11.40 -5.10
CA PRO A 85 -5.42 -12.57 -4.27
C PRO A 85 -4.20 -13.09 -3.49
N ASP A 86 -3.00 -13.01 -4.07
CA ASP A 86 -1.78 -13.56 -3.48
C ASP A 86 -1.15 -12.70 -2.39
N PHE A 87 -1.63 -11.47 -2.17
CA PHE A 87 -1.09 -10.58 -1.16
C PHE A 87 -1.70 -10.84 0.22
N PHE A 88 -0.98 -10.44 1.27
CA PHE A 88 -1.49 -10.50 2.64
C PHE A 88 -2.72 -9.59 2.81
N VAL A 89 -2.62 -8.35 2.32
CA VAL A 89 -3.77 -7.46 2.10
C VAL A 89 -4.18 -7.62 0.63
N TYR A 90 -5.26 -8.36 0.39
CA TYR A 90 -5.63 -8.77 -0.98
C TYR A 90 -6.70 -7.88 -1.61
N PHE A 91 -7.39 -7.08 -0.82
CA PHE A 91 -8.39 -6.14 -1.29
C PHE A 91 -8.30 -4.81 -0.54
N ILE A 92 -8.36 -3.72 -1.29
CA ILE A 92 -8.42 -2.35 -0.77
C ILE A 92 -9.48 -1.58 -1.58
N HIS A 93 -10.34 -0.85 -0.89
CA HIS A 93 -11.31 0.07 -1.47
C HIS A 93 -11.22 1.40 -0.74
N ILE A 94 -10.78 2.44 -1.43
CA ILE A 94 -10.71 3.81 -0.94
C ILE A 94 -11.82 4.62 -1.59
N GLU A 95 -12.51 5.41 -0.78
CA GLU A 95 -13.53 6.35 -1.21
C GLU A 95 -13.23 7.70 -0.55
N HIS A 96 -13.07 8.76 -1.31
CA HIS A 96 -12.86 10.09 -0.75
C HIS A 96 -13.48 11.21 -1.56
N ASP A 97 -13.69 12.33 -0.90
CA ASP A 97 -14.19 13.57 -1.50
C ASP A 97 -13.06 14.41 -2.12
N ASP A 98 -13.41 15.58 -2.64
CA ASP A 98 -12.43 16.51 -3.21
C ASP A 98 -11.48 17.11 -2.16
N SER A 99 -11.82 17.10 -0.87
CA SER A 99 -10.91 17.51 0.19
C SER A 99 -9.84 16.44 0.52
N GLY A 100 -9.98 15.24 -0.04
CA GLY A 100 -9.11 14.10 0.23
C GLY A 100 -9.51 13.32 1.48
N ARG A 101 -10.67 13.60 2.06
CA ARG A 101 -11.19 12.90 3.25
C ARG A 101 -12.19 11.83 2.84
N GLY A 102 -12.17 10.71 3.53
CA GLY A 102 -13.12 9.63 3.31
C GLY A 102 -12.83 8.38 4.11
N LEU A 103 -13.00 7.23 3.48
CA LEU A 103 -12.90 5.92 4.12
C LEU A 103 -12.01 4.99 3.29
N ILE A 104 -11.22 4.18 3.98
CA ILE A 104 -10.56 3.02 3.41
C ILE A 104 -11.21 1.76 3.99
N ARG A 105 -11.48 0.79 3.11
CA ARG A 105 -11.91 -0.56 3.46
C ARG A 105 -10.87 -1.53 2.95
N PHE A 106 -10.47 -2.51 3.74
CA PHE A 106 -9.48 -3.49 3.31
C PHE A 106 -9.73 -4.86 3.94
N GLU A 107 -9.24 -5.90 3.27
CA GLU A 107 -9.33 -7.28 3.72
C GLU A 107 -7.94 -7.91 3.74
N ARG A 108 -7.68 -8.67 4.81
CA ARG A 108 -6.40 -9.36 5.03
C ARG A 108 -6.65 -10.85 5.17
N ARG A 109 -5.71 -11.67 4.72
CA ARG A 109 -5.84 -13.14 4.77
C ARG A 109 -6.01 -13.71 6.19
N SER A 110 -5.57 -12.98 7.22
CA SER A 110 -5.72 -13.37 8.62
C SER A 110 -7.07 -13.05 9.23
N ASP A 111 -7.82 -12.14 8.61
CA ASP A 111 -8.98 -11.52 9.23
C ASP A 111 -10.25 -12.14 8.64
N THR A 112 -11.25 -12.34 9.48
CA THR A 112 -12.55 -12.91 9.04
C THR A 112 -13.50 -11.83 8.52
N GLU A 113 -13.24 -10.56 8.86
CA GLU A 113 -14.10 -9.43 8.54
C GLU A 113 -13.34 -8.34 7.78
N GLN A 114 -14.08 -7.58 6.98
CA GLN A 114 -13.57 -6.39 6.30
C GLN A 114 -13.37 -5.26 7.30
N ILE A 115 -12.18 -4.67 7.31
CA ILE A 115 -11.85 -3.56 8.20
C ILE A 115 -12.13 -2.25 7.48
N THR A 116 -12.72 -1.28 8.20
CA THR A 116 -12.96 0.09 7.72
C THR A 116 -12.29 1.09 8.65
N ASP A 117 -11.52 2.04 8.11
CA ASP A 117 -10.85 3.11 8.87
C ASP A 117 -11.01 4.46 8.15
N PRO A 118 -10.95 5.61 8.84
CA PRO A 118 -10.88 6.91 8.19
C PRO A 118 -9.66 7.04 7.28
N PHE A 119 -9.85 7.71 6.16
CA PHE A 119 -8.82 7.95 5.17
C PHE A 119 -8.66 9.44 4.91
N GLU A 120 -7.42 9.92 4.88
CA GLU A 120 -7.10 11.32 4.64
C GLU A 120 -5.84 11.45 3.79
N LEU A 121 -6.00 12.03 2.61
CA LEU A 121 -4.90 12.43 1.73
C LEU A 121 -4.41 13.82 2.09
N SER A 122 -3.10 14.04 1.98
CA SER A 122 -2.56 15.38 2.16
C SER A 122 -2.93 16.28 0.98
N PRO A 123 -2.88 17.61 1.15
CA PRO A 123 -3.05 18.55 0.04
C PRO A 123 -2.08 18.28 -1.12
N ALA A 124 -0.84 17.86 -0.82
CA ALA A 124 0.16 17.54 -1.83
C ALA A 124 -0.19 16.24 -2.59
N ALA A 125 -0.70 15.22 -1.89
CA ALA A 125 -1.18 13.99 -2.51
C ALA A 125 -2.40 14.23 -3.40
N MET A 126 -3.39 14.99 -2.90
CA MET A 126 -4.55 15.39 -3.69
C MET A 126 -4.17 16.20 -4.93
N TRP A 127 -3.22 17.11 -4.81
CA TRP A 127 -2.72 17.86 -5.97
C TRP A 127 -2.12 16.93 -7.03
N ARG A 128 -1.32 15.93 -6.63
CA ARG A 128 -0.78 14.93 -7.58
C ARG A 128 -1.89 14.15 -8.26
N ILE A 129 -2.88 13.65 -7.52
CA ILE A 129 -4.03 12.90 -8.05
C ILE A 129 -4.78 13.74 -9.09
N ARG A 130 -5.16 14.96 -8.73
CA ARG A 130 -5.89 15.88 -9.63
C ARG A 130 -5.09 16.21 -10.88
N SER A 131 -3.79 16.43 -10.73
CA SER A 131 -2.90 16.73 -11.87
C SER A 131 -2.84 15.57 -12.87
N ARG A 132 -2.77 14.32 -12.39
CA ARG A 132 -2.81 13.13 -13.26
C ARG A 132 -4.15 12.98 -13.96
N LEU A 133 -5.25 13.16 -13.23
CA LEU A 133 -6.60 13.06 -13.82
C LEU A 133 -6.86 14.13 -14.88
N ALA A 134 -6.36 15.34 -14.67
CA ALA A 134 -6.41 16.42 -15.65
C ALA A 134 -5.56 16.11 -16.89
N ALA A 135 -4.33 15.60 -16.70
CA ALA A 135 -3.45 15.20 -17.81
C ALA A 135 -4.08 14.09 -18.67
N LEU A 136 -4.77 13.14 -18.03
CA LEU A 136 -5.51 12.06 -18.67
C LEU A 136 -6.82 12.52 -19.34
N LYS A 137 -7.26 13.77 -19.10
CA LYS A 137 -8.61 14.26 -19.40
C LYS A 137 -9.66 13.23 -19.00
N PHE A 138 -9.53 12.71 -17.77
CA PHE A 138 -10.06 11.41 -17.42
C PHE A 138 -11.55 11.25 -17.74
N LEU A 139 -12.42 12.20 -17.39
CA LEU A 139 -13.86 12.08 -17.67
C LEU A 139 -14.23 12.15 -19.15
N ASP A 140 -13.41 12.78 -19.98
CA ASP A 140 -13.64 12.95 -21.42
C ASP A 140 -12.96 11.85 -22.26
N SER A 141 -12.01 11.13 -21.66
CA SER A 141 -11.22 10.11 -22.35
C SER A 141 -11.95 8.77 -22.40
N THR A 142 -11.83 8.09 -23.55
CA THR A 142 -12.27 6.69 -23.74
C THR A 142 -11.06 5.74 -23.83
N GLU A 143 -9.87 6.20 -23.47
CA GLU A 143 -8.63 5.43 -23.56
C GLU A 143 -8.69 4.20 -22.64
N ASN A 144 -8.20 3.06 -23.15
CA ASN A 144 -7.94 1.89 -22.32
C ASN A 144 -6.50 1.99 -21.77
N TYR A 145 -6.35 2.11 -20.46
CA TYR A 145 -5.04 2.25 -19.83
C TYR A 145 -4.31 0.92 -19.65
N GLN A 146 -4.94 -0.22 -19.93
CA GLN A 146 -4.27 -1.52 -19.86
C GLN A 146 -3.14 -1.57 -20.90
N GLY A 147 -1.91 -1.78 -20.43
CA GLY A 147 -0.76 -1.99 -21.29
C GLY A 147 -0.85 -3.33 -22.04
N GLU A 148 -0.04 -3.46 -23.10
CA GLU A 148 0.00 -4.66 -23.94
C GLU A 148 0.34 -5.95 -23.17
N ARG A 149 1.08 -5.79 -22.06
CA ARG A 149 1.47 -6.89 -21.18
C ARG A 149 0.64 -6.85 -19.90
N THR A 150 0.25 -8.03 -19.45
CA THR A 150 -0.39 -8.24 -18.15
C THR A 150 0.64 -8.81 -17.18
N TYR A 151 0.65 -8.28 -15.96
CA TYR A 151 1.53 -8.70 -14.87
C TYR A 151 0.68 -9.14 -13.67
N PRO A 152 0.18 -10.39 -13.64
CA PRO A 152 -0.74 -10.85 -12.60
C PRO A 152 -0.26 -10.58 -11.18
N SER A 153 1.06 -10.61 -10.93
CA SER A 153 1.67 -10.32 -9.62
C SER A 153 1.53 -8.87 -9.14
N GLN A 154 1.22 -7.91 -10.01
CA GLN A 154 1.03 -6.49 -9.62
C GLN A 154 -0.36 -6.18 -9.07
N GLY A 155 -1.32 -7.08 -9.22
CA GLY A 155 -2.72 -6.88 -8.83
C GLY A 155 -3.47 -5.96 -9.79
N ASN A 156 -4.79 -6.01 -9.74
CA ASN A 156 -5.65 -5.20 -10.59
C ASN A 156 -6.06 -3.92 -9.87
N THR A 157 -5.94 -2.80 -10.57
CA THR A 157 -6.37 -1.48 -10.09
C THR A 157 -7.59 -1.06 -10.86
N ARG A 158 -8.63 -0.63 -10.15
CA ARG A 158 -9.81 -0.01 -10.71
C ARG A 158 -9.97 1.36 -10.09
N PHE A 159 -10.13 2.37 -10.94
CA PHE A 159 -10.29 3.76 -10.52
C PHE A 159 -11.56 4.34 -11.14
N THR A 160 -12.37 4.99 -10.31
CA THR A 160 -13.61 5.64 -10.72
C THR A 160 -13.61 7.09 -10.25
N LEU A 161 -13.93 8.01 -11.17
CA LEU A 161 -14.17 9.42 -10.85
C LEU A 161 -15.61 9.75 -11.18
N ARG A 162 -16.32 10.31 -10.20
CA ARG A 162 -17.63 10.93 -10.37
C ARG A 162 -17.50 12.44 -10.15
N GLN A 163 -18.00 13.24 -11.07
CA GLN A 163 -17.96 14.70 -10.95
C GLN A 163 -19.09 15.32 -11.79
N ALA A 164 -19.88 16.22 -11.20
CA ALA A 164 -20.91 16.98 -11.91
C ALA A 164 -21.84 16.10 -12.77
N GLY A 165 -22.33 14.99 -12.20
CA GLY A 165 -23.21 14.04 -12.88
C GLY A 165 -22.55 13.15 -13.93
N ARG A 166 -21.22 13.28 -14.13
CA ARG A 166 -20.43 12.43 -15.03
C ARG A 166 -19.67 11.39 -14.24
N GLU A 167 -19.54 10.19 -14.80
CA GLU A 167 -18.77 9.09 -14.20
C GLU A 167 -17.92 8.39 -15.26
N ARG A 168 -16.68 8.07 -14.90
CA ARG A 168 -15.86 7.13 -15.65
C ARG A 168 -15.16 6.17 -14.72
N THR A 169 -15.15 4.89 -15.10
CA THR A 169 -14.34 3.84 -14.50
C THR A 169 -13.24 3.43 -15.48
N ALA A 170 -12.02 3.22 -14.99
CA ALA A 170 -10.96 2.54 -15.71
C ALA A 170 -10.37 1.43 -14.86
N GLU A 171 -9.99 0.32 -15.50
CA GLU A 171 -9.44 -0.86 -14.83
C GLU A 171 -8.22 -1.34 -15.61
N PHE A 172 -7.12 -1.58 -14.89
CA PHE A 172 -5.86 -2.05 -15.46
C PHE A 172 -4.97 -2.64 -14.38
N ASN A 173 -4.13 -3.59 -14.78
CA ASN A 173 -3.11 -4.16 -13.93
C ASN A 173 -1.76 -3.41 -14.05
N TYR A 174 -1.43 -3.00 -15.27
CA TYR A 174 -0.23 -2.26 -15.63
C TYR A 174 -0.57 -1.29 -16.76
N SER A 175 -0.01 -0.07 -16.74
CA SER A 175 -0.19 0.91 -17.80
C SER A 175 1.14 1.39 -18.36
N GLN A 176 1.20 1.55 -19.69
CA GLN A 176 2.28 2.28 -20.35
C GLN A 176 2.04 3.81 -20.35
N ASN A 177 0.81 4.24 -20.05
CA ASN A 177 0.49 5.65 -19.86
C ASN A 177 1.05 6.10 -18.50
N ALA A 178 2.05 6.99 -18.54
CA ALA A 178 2.78 7.42 -17.35
C ALA A 178 1.87 8.07 -16.29
N ASP A 179 0.84 8.82 -16.70
CA ASP A 179 -0.07 9.46 -15.76
C ASP A 179 -1.05 8.48 -15.12
N ALA A 180 -1.54 7.49 -15.88
CA ALA A 180 -2.41 6.43 -15.35
C ALA A 180 -1.64 5.53 -14.36
N GLN A 181 -0.41 5.15 -14.70
CA GLN A 181 0.45 4.37 -13.80
C GLN A 181 0.79 5.17 -12.54
N ALA A 182 1.17 6.45 -12.69
CA ALA A 182 1.49 7.31 -11.55
C ALA A 182 0.28 7.55 -10.62
N LEU A 183 -0.94 7.60 -11.18
CA LEU A 183 -2.17 7.69 -10.40
C LEU A 183 -2.39 6.42 -9.56
N ALA A 184 -2.26 5.24 -10.16
CA ALA A 184 -2.37 3.98 -9.43
C ALA A 184 -1.32 3.88 -8.32
N ASP A 185 -0.07 4.26 -8.62
CA ASP A 185 1.02 4.23 -7.64
C ASP A 185 0.80 5.23 -6.49
N GLU A 186 0.18 6.38 -6.74
CA GLU A 186 -0.17 7.33 -5.68
C GLU A 186 -1.19 6.72 -4.70
N TYR A 187 -2.26 6.09 -5.20
CA TYR A 187 -3.21 5.40 -4.33
C TYR A 187 -2.61 4.21 -3.60
N ARG A 188 -1.72 3.43 -4.25
CA ARG A 188 -0.99 2.35 -3.57
C ARG A 188 -0.16 2.89 -2.40
N ARG A 189 0.57 3.99 -2.61
CA ARG A 189 1.35 4.65 -1.56
C ARG A 189 0.48 5.21 -0.43
N ALA A 190 -0.68 5.78 -0.77
CA ALA A 190 -1.62 6.27 0.24
C ALA A 190 -2.21 5.12 1.06
N SER A 191 -2.59 4.03 0.39
CA SER A 191 -3.09 2.81 1.03
C SER A 191 -2.07 2.21 1.99
N GLU A 192 -0.81 2.06 1.56
CA GLU A 192 0.27 1.52 2.40
C GLU A 192 0.52 2.39 3.63
N GLN A 193 0.49 3.72 3.46
CA GLN A 193 0.62 4.66 4.57
C GLN A 193 -0.53 4.51 5.58
N THR A 194 -1.79 4.45 5.12
CA THR A 194 -2.94 4.29 6.02
C THR A 194 -2.94 2.94 6.72
N LEU A 195 -2.65 1.86 6.00
CA LEU A 195 -2.49 0.52 6.59
C LEU A 195 -1.39 0.48 7.65
N PHE A 196 -0.27 1.16 7.41
CA PHE A 196 0.79 1.28 8.39
C PHE A 196 0.34 2.00 9.67
N VAL A 197 -0.38 3.13 9.53
CA VAL A 197 -0.93 3.86 10.68
C VAL A 197 -1.90 2.98 11.47
N PHE A 198 -2.76 2.22 10.77
CA PHE A 198 -3.66 1.26 11.38
C PHE A 198 -2.90 0.17 12.16
N ASP A 199 -1.90 -0.47 11.54
CA ASP A 199 -1.09 -1.52 12.18
C ASP A 199 -0.40 -1.00 13.47
N ILE A 200 0.07 0.25 13.47
CA ILE A 200 0.64 0.88 14.66
C ILE A 200 -0.41 1.05 15.77
N LYS A 201 -1.60 1.58 15.45
CA LYS A 201 -2.67 1.77 16.45
C LYS A 201 -3.03 0.44 17.12
N VAL A 202 -3.23 -0.61 16.30
CA VAL A 202 -3.51 -1.96 16.80
C VAL A 202 -2.37 -2.47 17.69
N ALA A 203 -1.11 -2.25 17.31
CA ALA A 203 0.03 -2.67 18.12
C ALA A 203 0.09 -1.92 19.46
N LEU A 204 -0.17 -0.62 19.49
CA LEU A 204 -0.19 0.17 20.74
C LEU A 204 -1.29 -0.30 21.72
N GLU A 205 -2.38 -0.84 21.21
CA GLU A 205 -3.48 -1.36 22.03
C GLU A 205 -3.24 -2.79 22.49
N SER A 206 -2.75 -3.66 21.59
CA SER A 206 -2.73 -5.11 21.82
C SER A 206 -1.35 -5.68 22.11
N GLN A 207 -0.30 -5.17 21.46
CA GLN A 207 1.06 -5.72 21.51
C GLN A 207 2.13 -4.63 21.38
N PRO A 208 2.27 -3.72 22.38
CA PRO A 208 3.18 -2.57 22.25
C PRO A 208 4.65 -2.95 22.02
N LEU A 209 5.04 -4.15 22.44
CA LEU A 209 6.38 -4.71 22.25
C LEU A 209 6.76 -4.92 20.78
N GLU A 210 5.79 -5.02 19.86
CA GLU A 210 6.03 -5.16 18.42
C GLU A 210 6.32 -3.82 17.72
N THR A 211 6.03 -2.69 18.37
CA THR A 211 6.20 -1.34 17.81
C THR A 211 7.59 -1.08 17.20
N PRO A 212 8.74 -1.50 17.80
CA PRO A 212 10.06 -1.32 17.19
C PRO A 212 10.19 -1.97 15.81
N LYS A 213 9.56 -3.12 15.59
CA LYS A 213 9.58 -3.82 14.30
C LYS A 213 8.76 -3.05 13.26
N LEU A 214 7.62 -2.48 13.66
CA LEU A 214 6.80 -1.64 12.79
C LEU A 214 7.54 -0.35 12.42
N ILE A 215 8.23 0.31 13.36
CA ILE A 215 9.03 1.51 13.07
C ILE A 215 10.17 1.20 12.09
N ASN A 216 10.83 0.04 12.20
CA ASN A 216 11.80 -0.40 11.20
C ASN A 216 11.18 -0.61 9.80
N ARG A 217 9.96 -1.17 9.73
CA ARG A 217 9.20 -1.27 8.48
C ARG A 217 8.93 0.12 7.90
N LEU A 218 8.52 1.08 8.73
CA LEU A 218 8.31 2.46 8.28
C LEU A 218 9.56 3.07 7.67
N GLU A 219 10.72 2.90 8.30
CA GLU A 219 11.98 3.41 7.75
C GLU A 219 12.28 2.83 6.37
N SER A 220 11.99 1.53 6.16
CA SER A 220 12.08 0.88 4.85
C SER A 220 11.11 1.53 3.84
N LEU A 221 9.85 1.74 4.20
CA LEU A 221 8.85 2.40 3.34
C LEU A 221 9.27 3.83 2.97
N MET A 222 9.79 4.59 3.93
CA MET A 222 10.30 5.95 3.72
C MET A 222 11.49 5.98 2.75
N SER A 223 12.44 5.04 2.89
CA SER A 223 13.65 4.97 2.06
C SER A 223 13.37 4.55 0.61
N ARG A 224 12.35 3.71 0.41
CA ARG A 224 11.94 3.18 -0.90
C ARG A 224 10.85 3.99 -1.60
N ASN A 225 10.44 5.12 -1.00
CA ASN A 225 9.39 5.99 -1.53
C ASN A 225 8.01 5.31 -1.70
N PHE A 226 7.63 4.45 -0.73
CA PHE A 226 6.32 3.77 -0.71
C PHE A 226 5.26 4.50 0.12
N LEU A 227 5.48 5.77 0.48
CA LEU A 227 4.53 6.58 1.25
C LEU A 227 4.05 7.76 0.41
N SER A 228 2.77 8.09 0.53
CA SER A 228 2.17 9.19 -0.23
C SER A 228 2.65 10.54 0.28
N ASP A 229 2.59 10.76 1.60
CA ASP A 229 3.12 11.96 2.23
C ASP A 229 3.74 11.63 3.58
N LYS A 230 5.08 11.64 3.59
CA LYS A 230 5.86 11.32 4.78
C LYS A 230 5.63 12.33 5.92
N GLN A 231 5.29 13.57 5.60
CA GLN A 231 5.08 14.61 6.62
C GLN A 231 3.79 14.40 7.41
N GLN A 232 2.78 13.74 6.83
CA GLN A 232 1.56 13.36 7.57
C GLN A 232 1.84 12.39 8.72
N LEU A 233 2.99 11.72 8.73
CA LEU A 233 3.37 10.78 9.80
C LEU A 233 4.07 11.47 10.98
N ALA A 234 4.42 12.75 10.87
CA ALA A 234 5.11 13.46 11.95
C ALA A 234 4.34 13.49 13.28
N PRO A 235 3.00 13.70 13.32
CA PRO A 235 2.23 13.62 14.55
C PRO A 235 2.30 12.22 15.21
N LEU A 236 2.14 11.16 14.40
CA LEU A 236 2.23 9.78 14.89
C LEU A 236 3.62 9.47 15.44
N LEU A 237 4.69 9.89 14.75
CA LEU A 237 6.06 9.66 15.22
C LEU A 237 6.38 10.41 16.51
N ARG A 238 5.79 11.59 16.71
CA ARG A 238 5.92 12.33 17.97
C ARG A 238 5.23 11.58 19.11
N GLU A 239 3.98 11.17 18.91
CA GLU A 239 3.24 10.36 19.87
C GLU A 239 4.01 9.09 20.26
N LEU A 240 4.49 8.34 19.25
CA LEU A 240 5.29 7.12 19.47
C LEU A 240 6.60 7.36 20.21
N SER A 241 7.18 8.57 20.12
CA SER A 241 8.43 8.90 20.83
C SER A 241 8.21 9.24 22.30
N GLU A 242 6.99 9.64 22.66
CA GLU A 242 6.61 10.08 24.00
C GLU A 242 5.82 9.01 24.76
N ASP A 243 5.15 8.07 24.07
CA ASP A 243 4.34 7.01 24.67
C ASP A 243 5.16 5.99 25.48
N GLU A 244 4.92 5.94 26.79
CA GLU A 244 5.61 5.05 27.73
C GLU A 244 5.32 3.56 27.52
N ARG A 245 4.21 3.21 26.87
CA ARG A 245 3.88 1.83 26.49
C ARG A 245 4.84 1.29 25.42
N VAL A 246 5.43 2.20 24.62
CA VAL A 246 6.37 1.84 23.56
C VAL A 246 7.74 1.54 24.19
N PRO A 247 8.37 0.40 23.85
CA PRO A 247 9.73 0.10 24.30
C PRO A 247 10.70 1.25 24.01
N LEU A 248 11.67 1.49 24.91
CA LEU A 248 12.65 2.58 24.77
C LEU A 248 13.34 2.59 23.41
N VAL A 249 13.66 1.40 22.86
CA VAL A 249 14.23 1.27 21.52
C VAL A 249 13.29 1.82 20.44
N GLY A 250 11.99 1.51 20.52
CA GLY A 250 10.97 2.03 19.60
C GLY A 250 10.83 3.55 19.72
N ARG A 251 10.75 4.09 20.93
CA ARG A 251 10.70 5.55 21.17
C ARG A 251 11.90 6.28 20.55
N ASN A 252 13.11 5.76 20.77
CA ASN A 252 14.34 6.32 20.21
C ASN A 252 14.37 6.24 18.68
N GLN A 253 13.85 5.17 18.09
CA GLN A 253 13.73 5.04 16.63
C GLN A 253 12.71 6.03 16.07
N ALA A 254 11.54 6.19 16.69
CA ALA A 254 10.52 7.16 16.30
C ALA A 254 11.09 8.59 16.33
N ALA A 255 11.76 8.97 17.43
CA ALA A 255 12.42 10.27 17.56
C ALA A 255 13.49 10.51 16.48
N ARG A 256 14.25 9.47 16.10
CA ARG A 256 15.22 9.54 15.01
C ARG A 256 14.53 9.77 13.65
N LEU A 257 13.43 9.07 13.37
CA LEU A 257 12.69 9.24 12.12
C LEU A 257 12.04 10.62 12.04
N LEU A 258 11.48 11.11 13.14
CA LEU A 258 10.93 12.47 13.22
C LEU A 258 11.99 13.52 12.85
N LYS A 259 13.18 13.44 13.46
CA LYS A 259 14.32 14.32 13.10
C LYS A 259 14.73 14.21 11.63
N LYS A 260 14.59 13.04 11.00
CA LYS A 260 14.87 12.88 9.56
C LYS A 260 13.81 13.57 8.71
N LEU A 261 12.53 13.49 9.09
CA LEU A 261 11.44 14.18 8.39
C LEU A 261 11.59 15.70 8.46
N ASP A 262 11.91 16.24 9.64
CA ASP A 262 12.10 17.68 9.83
C ASP A 262 13.23 18.23 8.94
N LYS A 263 14.33 17.47 8.83
CA LYS A 263 15.46 17.82 7.95
C LYS A 263 15.14 17.74 6.46
N GLN A 264 14.17 16.90 6.08
CA GLN A 264 13.74 16.76 4.67
C GLN A 264 12.67 17.78 4.28
N ALA A 265 12.03 18.42 5.27
CA ALA A 265 11.06 19.49 5.06
C ALA A 265 11.72 20.87 4.88
N GLN A 266 12.97 21.02 5.36
CA GLN A 266 13.82 22.20 5.19
C GLN A 266 14.54 22.18 3.85
#